data_AF-A0A4R0R5E0-F1
#
_entry.id   AF-A0A4R0R5E0-F1
#
_cell.length_a   1.000
_cell.length_b   1.000
_cell.length_c   1.000
_cell.angle_alpha   90.00
_cell.angle_beta   90.00
_cell.angle_gamma   90.00
#
_symmetry.space_group_name_H-M   'P 1'
#
loop_
_entity.id
_entity.type
_entity.pdbx_description
1 polymer ?
#
loop_
_entity_poly.entity_id
_entity_poly.type
_entity_poly.pdbx_seq_one_letter_code
_entity_poly.pdbx_strand_id
1 'polypeptide(L)'
;MLQNVSNWLRPGGVFVGTVPNGAQLLDNLEALPSNASELSFGNSVYKIRFDQRSHRGVYGHRYWFFLKDAVDDVPEYIVHWDHFVSTAAEYGLHPKYMKEFHEVFADNQEHSDFGPLLERMRVVDANGESQMDEDQWEAANIYIAFALEKR
;
A
#
# COMPACT_ATOMS: atom_id res chain seq x y z
N MET A 1 -4.16 15.16 8.93
CA MET A 1 -3.73 13.84 9.41
C MET A 1 -2.34 13.90 10.03
N LEU A 2 -1.29 14.27 9.27
CA LEU A 2 0.10 14.30 9.77
C LEU A 2 0.30 15.15 11.04
N GLN A 3 -0.34 16.31 11.13
CA GLN A 3 -0.33 17.14 12.34
C GLN A 3 -0.83 16.40 13.60
N ASN A 4 -1.89 15.58 13.47
CA ASN A 4 -2.44 14.86 14.60
C ASN A 4 -1.46 13.78 15.08
N VAL A 5 -0.79 13.10 14.15
CA VAL A 5 0.24 12.11 14.48
C VAL A 5 1.43 12.81 15.13
N SER A 6 1.98 13.84 14.48
CA SER A 6 3.20 14.49 14.93
C SER A 6 3.02 15.21 16.27
N ASN A 7 1.86 15.81 16.57
CA ASN A 7 1.64 16.51 17.83
C ASN A 7 1.82 15.62 19.06
N TRP A 8 1.45 14.34 18.97
CA TRP A 8 1.47 13.42 20.11
C TRP A 8 2.64 12.45 20.10
N LEU A 9 3.39 12.38 19.01
CA LEU A 9 4.60 11.59 18.92
C LEU A 9 5.74 12.31 19.66
N ARG A 10 6.49 11.60 20.51
CA ARG A 10 7.69 12.16 21.16
C ARG A 10 8.83 12.26 20.15
N PRO A 11 9.84 13.13 20.34
CA PRO A 11 11.08 13.07 19.56
C PRO A 11 11.69 11.66 19.61
N GLY A 12 12.12 11.14 18.45
CA GLY A 12 12.55 9.75 18.25
C GLY A 12 11.41 8.73 18.12
N GLY A 13 10.16 9.14 18.29
CA GLY A 13 9.00 8.27 18.06
C GLY A 13 8.80 7.97 16.57
N VAL A 14 8.18 6.83 16.26
CA VAL A 14 8.01 6.35 14.87
C VAL A 14 6.53 6.27 14.51
N PHE A 15 6.16 6.91 13.41
CA PHE A 15 4.89 6.74 12.73
C PHE A 15 5.03 5.63 11.69
N VAL A 16 4.35 4.50 11.93
CA VAL A 16 4.30 3.37 11.00
C VAL A 16 2.94 3.31 10.30
N GLY A 17 2.94 2.85 9.07
CA GLY A 17 1.70 2.70 8.31
C GLY A 17 1.90 1.89 7.04
N THR A 18 0.77 1.59 6.40
CA THR A 18 0.71 0.96 5.09
C THR A 18 -0.20 1.79 4.20
N VAL A 19 0.12 1.86 2.92
CA VAL A 19 -0.64 2.64 1.93
C VAL A 19 -0.49 1.99 0.56
N PRO A 20 -1.50 2.05 -0.32
CA PRO A 20 -1.33 1.61 -1.70
C PRO A 20 -0.18 2.34 -2.39
N ASN A 21 0.59 1.60 -3.19
CA ASN A 21 1.69 2.10 -3.97
C ASN A 21 1.16 2.96 -5.12
N GLY A 22 1.11 4.27 -4.92
CA GLY A 22 0.57 5.20 -5.91
C GLY A 22 1.26 5.13 -7.27
N ALA A 23 2.56 4.81 -7.33
CA ALA A 23 3.28 4.67 -8.59
C ALA A 23 2.78 3.45 -9.38
N GLN A 24 2.72 2.28 -8.73
CA GLN A 24 2.19 1.05 -9.33
C GLN A 24 0.74 1.21 -9.81
N LEU A 25 -0.11 1.87 -9.01
CA LEU A 25 -1.50 2.12 -9.41
C LEU A 25 -1.61 3.01 -10.66
N LEU A 26 -0.74 4.01 -10.78
CA LEU A 26 -0.69 4.88 -11.95
C LEU A 26 -0.11 4.15 -13.16
N ASP A 27 0.92 3.33 -13.00
CA ASP A 27 1.50 2.52 -14.08
C ASP A 27 0.45 1.55 -14.65
N ASN A 28 -0.34 0.90 -13.78
CA ASN A 28 -1.45 0.03 -14.20
C ASN A 28 -2.55 0.81 -14.93
N LEU A 29 -2.87 2.03 -14.47
CA LEU A 29 -3.81 2.92 -15.16
C LEU A 29 -3.29 3.32 -16.55
N GLU A 30 -2.00 3.65 -16.68
CA GLU A 30 -1.36 4.02 -17.94
C GLU A 30 -1.32 2.87 -18.94
N ALA A 31 -1.11 1.63 -18.46
CA ALA A 31 -1.10 0.43 -19.28
C ALA A 31 -2.46 0.10 -19.92
N LEU A 32 -3.57 0.64 -19.39
CA LEU A 32 -4.90 0.44 -19.97
C LEU A 32 -5.00 1.08 -21.37
N PRO A 33 -5.68 0.44 -22.35
CA PRO A 33 -5.87 0.99 -23.69
C PRO A 33 -6.40 2.42 -23.69
N SER A 34 -5.89 3.27 -24.59
CA SER A 34 -6.26 4.69 -24.65
C SER A 34 -7.75 4.92 -24.90
N ASN A 35 -8.43 3.97 -25.55
CA ASN A 35 -9.86 3.96 -25.84
C ASN A 35 -10.68 3.11 -24.86
N ALA A 36 -10.10 2.70 -23.72
CA ALA A 36 -10.82 1.90 -22.73
C ALA A 36 -12.06 2.65 -22.21
N SER A 37 -13.22 1.99 -22.28
CA SER A 37 -14.48 2.53 -21.76
C SER A 37 -14.55 2.51 -20.23
N GLU A 38 -13.77 1.63 -19.59
CA GLU A 38 -13.63 1.53 -18.15
C GLU A 38 -12.15 1.69 -17.77
N LEU A 39 -11.87 2.57 -16.81
CA LEU A 39 -10.52 2.81 -16.29
C LEU A 39 -10.26 1.90 -15.08
N SER A 40 -10.38 0.59 -15.29
CA SER A 40 -10.24 -0.39 -14.22
C SER A 40 -9.27 -1.51 -14.54
N PHE A 41 -8.65 -2.04 -13.50
CA PHE A 41 -7.81 -3.24 -13.52
C PHE A 41 -8.01 -4.01 -12.22
N GLY A 42 -7.53 -5.25 -12.20
CA GLY A 42 -7.65 -6.17 -11.08
C GLY A 42 -7.75 -7.61 -11.55
N ASN A 43 -8.11 -8.49 -10.63
CA ASN A 43 -8.22 -9.92 -10.86
C ASN A 43 -9.50 -10.48 -10.21
N SER A 44 -9.55 -11.78 -9.88
CA SER A 44 -10.78 -12.38 -9.33
C SER A 44 -11.08 -11.97 -7.89
N VAL A 45 -10.11 -11.40 -7.16
CA VAL A 45 -10.26 -11.02 -5.74
C VAL A 45 -10.28 -9.52 -5.50
N TYR A 46 -9.70 -8.70 -6.37
CA TYR A 46 -9.74 -7.24 -6.22
C TYR A 46 -10.04 -6.52 -7.53
N LYS A 47 -10.60 -5.31 -7.42
CA LYS A 47 -10.81 -4.40 -8.56
C LYS A 47 -10.51 -2.97 -8.15
N ILE A 48 -9.72 -2.28 -8.96
CA ILE A 48 -9.46 -0.85 -8.87
C ILE A 48 -10.10 -0.15 -10.07
N ARG A 49 -10.86 0.92 -9.82
CA ARG A 49 -11.50 1.72 -10.87
C ARG A 49 -11.23 3.20 -10.65
N PHE A 50 -10.52 3.83 -11.58
CA PHE A 50 -10.28 5.27 -11.57
C PHE A 50 -11.46 6.05 -12.13
N ASP A 51 -11.73 7.23 -11.55
CA ASP A 51 -12.71 8.15 -12.13
C ASP A 51 -12.20 8.83 -13.40
N GLN A 52 -10.88 9.05 -13.48
CA GLN A 52 -10.23 9.77 -14.58
C GLN A 52 -8.82 9.25 -14.82
N ARG A 53 -8.43 9.20 -16.10
CA ARG A 53 -7.12 8.70 -16.54
C ARG A 53 -6.00 9.66 -16.19
N SER A 54 -6.24 10.96 -16.35
CA SER A 54 -5.28 12.00 -16.03
C SER A 54 -5.86 12.94 -14.99
N HIS A 55 -5.06 13.29 -14.00
CA HIS A 55 -5.44 14.21 -12.94
C HIS A 55 -4.45 15.38 -12.89
N ARG A 56 -4.96 16.58 -12.59
CA ARG A 56 -4.12 17.77 -12.39
C ARG A 56 -3.96 18.02 -10.90
N GLY A 57 -2.72 18.01 -10.43
CA GLY A 57 -2.37 18.23 -9.03
C GLY A 57 -1.96 16.94 -8.31
N VAL A 58 -1.63 17.07 -7.04
CA VAL A 58 -1.08 15.98 -6.19
C VAL A 58 -2.11 15.40 -5.22
N TYR A 59 -3.33 15.94 -5.18
CA TYR A 59 -4.39 15.53 -4.25
C TYR A 59 -5.71 15.36 -4.97
N GLY A 60 -6.48 14.34 -4.59
CA GLY A 60 -7.85 14.15 -5.09
C GLY A 60 -7.93 13.29 -6.35
N HIS A 61 -6.85 12.64 -6.77
CA HIS A 61 -6.93 11.61 -7.80
C HIS A 61 -7.60 10.37 -7.21
N ARG A 62 -8.93 10.31 -7.36
CA ARG A 62 -9.78 9.29 -6.76
C ARG A 62 -9.80 8.00 -7.60
N TYR A 63 -9.74 6.88 -6.90
CA TYR A 63 -10.10 5.56 -7.42
C TYR A 63 -11.02 4.86 -6.44
N TRP A 64 -11.70 3.83 -6.92
CA TRP A 64 -12.53 2.96 -6.11
C TRP A 64 -11.81 1.62 -5.92
N PHE A 65 -11.75 1.15 -4.69
CA PHE A 65 -11.13 -0.12 -4.32
C PHE A 65 -12.20 -1.12 -3.86
N PHE A 66 -12.21 -2.27 -4.50
CA PHE A 66 -13.01 -3.42 -4.12
C PHE A 66 -12.06 -4.59 -3.80
N LEU A 67 -12.29 -5.26 -2.67
CA LEU A 67 -11.59 -6.47 -2.29
C LEU A 67 -12.61 -7.48 -1.76
N LYS A 68 -12.68 -8.63 -2.42
CA LYS A 68 -13.61 -9.70 -2.12
C LYS A 68 -13.54 -10.07 -0.63
N ASP A 69 -14.71 -10.19 -0.01
CA ASP A 69 -14.90 -10.59 1.41
C ASP A 69 -14.30 -9.62 2.46
N ALA A 70 -13.71 -8.49 2.04
CA ALA A 70 -13.04 -7.55 2.95
C ALA A 70 -13.46 -6.08 2.78
N VAL A 71 -13.65 -5.60 1.55
CA VAL A 71 -13.91 -4.19 1.25
C VAL A 71 -14.91 -4.02 0.11
N ASP A 72 -16.03 -3.36 0.40
CA ASP A 72 -17.11 -3.07 -0.56
C ASP A 72 -16.94 -1.68 -1.21
N ASP A 73 -16.37 -1.64 -2.43
CA ASP A 73 -16.27 -0.48 -3.35
C ASP A 73 -16.10 0.87 -2.64
N VAL A 74 -14.97 1.07 -1.95
CA VAL A 74 -14.67 2.28 -1.17
C VAL A 74 -13.86 3.28 -1.98
N PRO A 75 -14.15 4.60 -1.87
CA PRO A 75 -13.36 5.62 -2.53
C PRO A 75 -12.04 5.85 -1.79
N GLU A 76 -10.93 5.71 -2.52
CA GLU A 76 -9.57 6.00 -2.07
C GLU A 76 -8.90 7.04 -2.99
N TYR A 77 -7.71 7.50 -2.60
CA TYR A 77 -6.99 8.56 -3.31
C TYR A 77 -5.52 8.21 -3.45
N ILE A 78 -4.95 8.52 -4.62
CA ILE A 78 -3.52 8.30 -4.87
C ILE A 78 -2.69 9.10 -3.87
N VAL A 79 -1.75 8.39 -3.25
CA VAL A 79 -0.71 8.99 -2.42
C VAL A 79 0.58 9.02 -3.22
N HIS A 80 0.94 10.21 -3.72
CA HIS A 80 2.25 10.42 -4.33
C HIS A 80 3.32 10.40 -3.23
N TRP A 81 4.16 9.38 -3.24
CA TRP A 81 5.11 9.10 -2.15
C TRP A 81 6.04 10.28 -1.83
N ASP A 82 6.68 10.87 -2.84
CA ASP A 82 7.58 12.01 -2.65
C ASP A 82 6.88 13.22 -2.05
N HIS A 83 5.64 13.47 -2.48
CA HIS A 83 4.81 14.54 -1.94
C HIS A 83 4.37 14.26 -0.50
N PHE A 84 4.04 13.01 -0.19
CA PHE A 84 3.72 12.56 1.17
C PHE A 84 4.91 12.76 2.12
N VAL A 85 6.12 12.37 1.70
CA VAL A 85 7.37 12.56 2.46
C VAL A 85 7.69 14.05 2.64
N SER A 86 7.58 14.85 1.58
CA SER A 86 7.80 16.30 1.65
C SER A 86 6.85 16.95 2.64
N THR A 87 5.56 16.60 2.57
CA THR A 87 4.54 17.12 3.50
C THR A 87 4.81 16.64 4.92
N ALA A 88 5.22 15.39 5.13
CA ALA A 88 5.55 14.86 6.45
C ALA A 88 6.76 15.57 7.10
N ALA A 89 7.74 15.96 6.30
CA ALA A 89 8.92 16.70 6.78
C ALA A 89 8.54 18.08 7.37
N GLU A 90 7.49 18.74 6.87
CA GLU A 90 6.96 19.99 7.46
C GLU A 90 6.45 19.79 8.91
N TYR A 91 6.13 18.55 9.28
CA TYR A 91 5.71 18.15 10.63
C TYR A 91 6.82 17.48 11.44
N GLY A 92 8.08 17.56 10.99
CA GLY A 92 9.24 16.94 11.63
C GLY A 92 9.29 15.41 11.50
N LEU A 93 8.50 14.82 10.61
CA LEU A 93 8.49 13.38 10.35
C LEU A 93 9.37 13.07 9.14
N HIS A 94 10.37 12.21 9.31
CA HIS A 94 11.35 11.88 8.26
C HIS A 94 11.37 10.39 7.95
N PRO A 95 11.49 9.99 6.68
CA PRO A 95 11.47 8.58 6.29
C PRO A 95 12.65 7.82 6.91
N LYS A 96 12.33 6.67 7.48
CA LYS A 96 13.26 5.70 8.04
C LYS A 96 13.17 4.34 7.32
N TYR A 97 12.00 4.04 6.78
CA TYR A 97 11.70 2.78 6.07
C TYR A 97 10.62 3.00 5.03
N MET A 98 10.77 2.39 3.86
CA MET A 98 9.72 2.19 2.86
C MET A 98 10.08 0.93 2.07
N LYS A 99 9.15 -0.01 1.97
CA LYS A 99 9.27 -1.23 1.15
C LYS A 99 7.91 -1.69 0.66
N GLU A 100 7.89 -2.32 -0.50
CA GLU A 100 6.70 -3.03 -0.99
C GLU A 100 6.44 -4.28 -0.15
N PHE A 101 5.18 -4.69 -0.04
CA PHE A 101 4.80 -5.83 0.81
C PHE A 101 5.51 -7.13 0.42
N HIS A 102 5.75 -7.36 -0.87
CA HIS A 102 6.49 -8.54 -1.32
C HIS A 102 7.93 -8.54 -0.81
N GLU A 103 8.59 -7.37 -0.74
CA GLU A 103 9.93 -7.22 -0.18
C GLU A 103 9.91 -7.41 1.34
N VAL A 104 8.91 -6.84 2.03
CA VAL A 104 8.72 -7.04 3.48
C VAL A 104 8.59 -8.52 3.78
N PHE A 105 7.78 -9.25 3.01
CA PHE A 105 7.60 -10.68 3.18
C PHE A 105 8.91 -11.44 2.91
N ALA A 106 9.56 -11.19 1.78
CA ALA A 106 10.79 -11.86 1.38
C ALA A 106 11.92 -11.69 2.42
N ASP A 107 12.07 -10.49 2.99
CA ASP A 107 13.07 -10.18 4.01
C ASP A 107 12.83 -10.91 5.34
N ASN A 108 11.58 -11.21 5.67
CA ASN A 108 11.17 -11.60 7.03
C ASN A 108 10.64 -13.03 7.15
N GLN A 109 10.28 -13.70 6.04
CA GLN A 109 9.66 -15.02 6.08
C GLN A 109 10.55 -16.10 6.74
N GLU A 110 11.87 -15.98 6.61
CA GLU A 110 12.84 -16.91 7.22
C GLU A 110 13.34 -16.44 8.60
N HIS A 111 12.89 -15.30 9.10
CA HIS A 111 13.34 -14.77 10.38
C HIS A 111 12.87 -15.66 11.54
N SER A 112 13.76 -15.96 12.48
CA SER A 112 13.49 -16.90 13.58
C SER A 112 12.26 -16.56 14.42
N ASP A 113 11.93 -15.27 14.53
CA ASP A 113 10.76 -14.82 15.27
C ASP A 113 9.52 -14.63 14.40
N PHE A 114 9.68 -14.34 13.09
CA PHE A 114 8.56 -13.96 12.22
C PHE A 114 8.03 -15.12 11.38
N GLY A 115 8.91 -16.01 10.89
CA GLY A 115 8.52 -17.23 10.18
C GLY A 115 7.51 -18.08 10.96
N PRO A 116 7.78 -18.42 12.24
CA PRO A 116 6.82 -19.17 13.06
C PRO A 116 5.49 -18.43 13.29
N LEU A 117 5.51 -17.09 13.27
CA LEU A 117 4.28 -16.30 13.37
C LEU A 117 3.46 -16.36 12.09
N LEU A 118 4.10 -16.34 10.91
CA LEU A 118 3.43 -16.49 9.61
C LEU A 118 2.73 -17.85 9.52
N GLU A 119 3.38 -18.93 9.95
CA GLU A 119 2.77 -20.27 10.02
C GLU A 119 1.59 -20.28 11.00
N ARG A 120 1.78 -19.74 12.21
CA ARG A 120 0.72 -19.70 13.24
C ARG A 120 -0.50 -18.89 12.80
N MET A 121 -0.27 -17.83 12.02
CA MET A 121 -1.32 -16.98 11.45
C MET A 121 -1.90 -17.56 10.14
N ARG A 122 -1.38 -18.69 9.66
CA ARG A 122 -1.82 -19.39 8.45
C ARG A 122 -1.63 -18.57 7.16
N VAL A 123 -0.59 -17.74 7.13
CA VAL A 123 -0.14 -17.08 5.90
C VAL A 123 0.63 -18.06 5.03
N VAL A 124 1.50 -18.86 5.66
CA VAL A 124 2.20 -20.00 5.08
C VAL A 124 1.88 -21.27 5.87
N ASP A 125 2.10 -22.43 5.27
CA ASP A 125 2.03 -23.73 5.94
C ASP A 125 3.38 -24.14 6.56
N ALA A 126 3.42 -25.34 7.16
CA ALA A 126 4.62 -25.90 7.79
C ALA A 126 5.76 -26.21 6.81
N ASN A 127 5.48 -26.27 5.50
CA ASN A 127 6.48 -26.43 4.44
C ASN A 127 6.96 -25.07 3.89
N GLY A 128 6.41 -23.95 4.39
CA GLY A 128 6.66 -22.61 3.88
C GLY A 128 5.85 -22.26 2.62
N GLU A 129 4.89 -23.09 2.23
CA GLU A 129 4.02 -22.82 1.09
C GLU A 129 2.94 -21.81 1.48
N SER A 130 2.74 -20.80 0.64
CA SER A 130 1.70 -19.80 0.83
C SER A 130 0.30 -20.43 0.77
N GLN A 131 -0.55 -20.05 1.72
CA GLN A 131 -1.99 -20.36 1.67
C GLN A 131 -2.76 -19.39 0.74
N MET A 132 -2.13 -18.29 0.34
CA MET A 132 -2.66 -17.35 -0.64
C MET A 132 -2.40 -17.82 -2.06
N ASP A 133 -3.41 -17.69 -2.92
CA ASP A 133 -3.27 -17.87 -4.37
C ASP A 133 -2.60 -16.67 -5.05
N GLU A 134 -2.31 -16.79 -6.36
CA GLU A 134 -1.64 -15.74 -7.13
C GLU A 134 -2.44 -14.43 -7.13
N ASP A 135 -3.76 -14.51 -7.23
CA ASP A 135 -4.65 -13.34 -7.27
C ASP A 135 -4.64 -12.59 -5.93
N GLN A 136 -4.65 -13.33 -4.82
CA GLN A 136 -4.53 -12.78 -3.46
C GLN A 136 -3.16 -12.16 -3.21
N TRP A 137 -2.09 -12.77 -3.72
CA TRP A 137 -0.75 -12.20 -3.65
C TRP A 137 -0.66 -10.88 -4.41
N GLU A 138 -1.20 -10.82 -5.62
CA GLU A 138 -1.24 -9.59 -6.40
C GLU A 138 -1.99 -8.48 -5.63
N ALA A 139 -3.13 -8.79 -5.03
CA ALA A 139 -3.89 -7.84 -4.22
C ALA A 139 -3.11 -7.31 -3.01
N ALA A 140 -2.42 -8.19 -2.27
CA ALA A 140 -1.62 -7.79 -1.12
C ALA A 140 -0.41 -6.93 -1.51
N ASN A 141 0.18 -7.20 -2.69
CA ASN A 141 1.36 -6.51 -3.18
C ASN A 141 1.09 -5.11 -3.75
N ILE A 142 -0.16 -4.66 -3.76
CA ILE A 142 -0.52 -3.27 -4.06
C ILE A 142 0.04 -2.30 -3.00
N TYR A 143 0.32 -2.79 -1.78
CA TYR A 143 0.66 -1.95 -0.65
C TYR A 143 2.18 -1.81 -0.45
N ILE A 144 2.56 -0.63 0.03
CA ILE A 144 3.87 -0.39 0.66
C ILE A 144 3.69 -0.27 2.17
N ALA A 145 4.71 -0.71 2.91
CA ALA A 145 4.88 -0.44 4.32
C ALA A 145 5.89 0.70 4.50
N PHE A 146 5.62 1.63 5.43
CA PHE A 146 6.54 2.73 5.73
C PHE A 146 6.70 2.98 7.22
N ALA A 147 7.82 3.64 7.56
CA ALA A 147 8.06 4.20 8.88
C ALA A 147 8.70 5.59 8.76
N LEU A 148 8.12 6.58 9.45
CA LEU A 148 8.66 7.94 9.57
C LEU A 148 9.03 8.22 11.03
N GLU A 149 10.22 8.72 11.29
CA GLU A 149 10.69 9.09 12.63
C GLU A 149 10.49 10.59 12.88
N LYS A 150 9.96 10.94 14.06
CA LYS A 150 9.85 12.34 14.49
C LYS A 150 11.19 12.85 14.99
N ARG A 151 11.64 13.96 14.42
CA ARG A 151 12.83 14.69 14.83
C ARG A 151 12.46 15.99 15.55
#